data_AF-X1T605-F1
#
_entry.id   AF-X1T605-F1
#
_cell.length_a   1.000
_cell.length_b   1.000
_cell.length_c   1.000
_cell.angle_alpha   90.00
_cell.angle_beta   90.00
_cell.angle_gamma   90.00
#
_symmetry.space_group_name_H-M   'P 1'
#
loop_
_entity.id
_entity.type
_entity.pdbx_description
1 polymer ?
#
loop_
_entity_poly.entity_id
_entity_poly.type
_entity_poly.pdbx_seq_one_letter_code
_entity_poly.pdbx_strand_id
1 'polypeptide(L)'
;ADEIKKAVRIPVIAVGGMEDPEKGKRTLSSNKCDLVAIGRGLIADPYWPIKVKEGREKEIIRCIKCNEKCYGNLIKDIPISCAQNRNVGFE
;
A
#
# COMPACT_ATOMS: atom_id res chain seq x y z
N ALA A 1 1.58 -6.04 14.43
CA ALA A 1 2.84 -5.30 14.27
C ALA A 1 3.40 -4.90 15.63
N ASP A 2 2.65 -4.16 16.46
CA ASP A 2 3.11 -3.68 17.78
C ASP A 2 3.66 -4.80 18.69
N GLU A 3 2.89 -5.86 18.92
CA GLU A 3 3.34 -6.98 19.76
C GLU A 3 4.59 -7.68 19.20
N ILE A 4 4.69 -7.79 17.86
CA ILE A 4 5.89 -8.34 17.22
C ILE A 4 7.08 -7.38 17.41
N LYS A 5 6.88 -6.07 17.26
CA LYS A 5 7.93 -5.06 17.43
C LYS A 5 8.50 -5.05 18.85
N LYS A 6 7.69 -5.36 19.87
CA LYS A 6 8.14 -5.54 21.26
C LYS A 6 8.93 -6.85 21.47
N ALA A 7 8.59 -7.89 20.73
CA ALA A 7 9.15 -9.23 20.90
C ALA A 7 10.47 -9.47 20.15
N VAL A 8 10.78 -8.69 19.11
CA VAL A 8 11.94 -8.92 18.24
C VAL A 8 12.89 -7.72 18.17
N ARG A 9 14.17 -8.01 17.90
CA ARG A 9 15.22 -6.97 17.71
C ARG A 9 15.45 -6.61 16.24
N ILE A 10 14.96 -7.42 15.31
CA ILE A 10 15.04 -7.14 13.87
C ILE A 10 13.98 -6.12 13.44
N PRO A 11 14.18 -5.39 12.33
CA PRO A 11 13.17 -4.46 11.83
C PRO A 11 11.84 -5.15 11.47
N VAL A 12 10.73 -4.49 11.77
CA VAL A 12 9.36 -4.95 11.52
C VAL A 12 8.68 -4.05 10.50
N ILE A 13 8.12 -4.67 9.45
CA ILE A 13 7.34 -3.98 8.41
C ILE A 13 5.86 -4.25 8.64
N ALA A 14 5.04 -3.19 8.74
CA ALA A 14 3.60 -3.31 8.90
C ALA A 14 2.85 -3.17 7.56
N VAL A 15 1.83 -4.00 7.36
CA VAL A 15 0.84 -3.90 6.27
C VAL A 15 -0.55 -3.60 6.84
N GLY A 16 -1.52 -3.34 5.95
CA GLY A 16 -2.93 -3.24 6.33
C GLY A 16 -3.51 -1.84 6.13
N GLY A 17 -3.59 -1.39 4.87
CA GLY A 17 -4.17 -0.09 4.54
C GLY A 17 -3.19 1.07 4.67
N MET A 18 -1.89 0.83 4.51
CA MET A 18 -0.84 1.84 4.65
C MET A 18 -0.77 2.81 3.47
N GLU A 19 -1.56 2.59 2.43
CA GLU A 19 -1.78 3.53 1.33
C GLU A 19 -2.52 4.81 1.75
N ASP A 20 -3.09 4.84 2.96
CA ASP A 20 -3.55 6.06 3.62
C ASP A 20 -2.36 6.75 4.31
N PRO A 21 -1.89 7.92 3.81
CA PRO A 21 -0.68 8.57 4.32
C PRO A 21 -0.74 8.88 5.82
N GLU A 22 -1.88 9.38 6.30
CA GLU A 22 -2.05 9.72 7.71
C GLU A 22 -2.00 8.47 8.61
N LYS A 23 -2.60 7.37 8.14
CA LYS A 23 -2.51 6.09 8.84
C LYS A 23 -1.07 5.59 8.89
N GLY A 24 -0.37 5.57 7.75
CA GLY A 24 1.02 5.14 7.66
C GLY A 24 1.94 5.97 8.56
N LYS A 25 1.82 7.30 8.49
CA LYS A 25 2.54 8.25 9.33
C LYS A 25 2.31 8.00 10.81
N ARG A 26 1.06 7.85 11.23
CA ARG A 26 0.71 7.56 12.63
C ARG A 26 1.26 6.20 13.09
N THR A 27 1.26 5.19 12.24
CA THR A 27 1.81 3.86 12.57
C THR A 27 3.33 3.94 12.79
N LEU A 28 4.05 4.67 11.94
CA LEU A 28 5.49 4.91 12.10
C LEU A 28 5.78 5.76 13.35
N SER A 29 5.09 6.89 13.53
CA SER A 29 5.34 7.82 14.63
C SER A 29 5.00 7.26 16.01
N SER A 30 4.16 6.22 16.08
CA SER A 30 3.84 5.51 17.32
C SER A 30 4.79 4.34 17.63
N ASN A 31 5.87 4.20 16.87
CA ASN A 31 6.90 3.16 17.02
C ASN A 31 6.35 1.72 17.02
N LYS A 32 5.20 1.50 16.35
CA LYS A 32 4.54 0.19 16.23
C LYS A 32 5.18 -0.71 15.15
N CYS A 33 6.05 -0.14 14.32
CA CYS A 33 6.83 -0.78 13.28
C CYS A 33 7.96 0.16 12.83
N ASP A 34 8.96 -0.37 12.14
CA ASP A 34 10.07 0.41 11.58
C ASP A 34 9.77 0.91 10.16
N LEU A 35 8.95 0.15 9.43
CA LEU A 35 8.59 0.42 8.04
C LEU A 35 7.11 0.11 7.82
N VAL A 36 6.52 0.76 6.81
CA VAL A 36 5.19 0.41 6.29
C VAL A 36 5.32 -0.11 4.87
N ALA A 37 4.56 -1.15 4.56
CA ALA A 37 4.48 -1.72 3.22
C ALA A 37 3.14 -1.39 2.57
N ILE A 38 3.22 -0.95 1.31
CA ILE A 38 2.07 -0.57 0.50
C ILE A 38 1.98 -1.55 -0.66
N GLY A 39 0.98 -2.42 -0.64
CA GLY A 39 0.72 -3.38 -1.71
C GLY A 39 -0.21 -2.79 -2.76
N ARG A 40 -1.52 -3.05 -2.62
CA ARG A 40 -2.56 -2.62 -3.57
C ARG A 40 -2.60 -1.11 -3.82
N GLY A 41 -2.11 -0.29 -2.89
CA GLY A 41 -1.95 1.16 -3.10
C GLY A 41 -0.99 1.48 -4.25
N LEU A 42 0.15 0.78 -4.34
CA LEU A 42 1.11 0.98 -5.43
C LEU A 42 0.64 0.37 -6.76
N ILE A 43 -0.19 -0.68 -6.71
CA ILE A 43 -0.87 -1.19 -7.91
C ILE A 43 -1.84 -0.12 -8.43
N ALA A 44 -2.61 0.54 -7.56
CA ALA A 44 -3.51 1.61 -7.97
C ALA A 44 -2.77 2.87 -8.43
N ASP A 45 -1.69 3.25 -7.74
CA ASP A 45 -0.92 4.45 -8.05
C ASP A 45 0.59 4.21 -7.83
N PRO A 46 1.37 3.91 -8.89
CA PRO A 46 2.81 3.71 -8.75
C PRO A 46 3.55 4.99 -8.32
N TYR A 47 2.93 6.17 -8.52
CA TYR A 47 3.46 7.47 -8.12
C TYR A 47 3.00 7.89 -6.72
N TRP A 48 2.34 7.00 -5.96
CA TRP A 48 1.96 7.27 -4.57
C TRP A 48 3.13 7.82 -3.73
N PRO A 49 4.36 7.24 -3.74
CA PRO A 49 5.43 7.72 -2.86
C PRO A 49 5.87 9.14 -3.17
N ILE A 50 5.94 9.51 -4.45
CA ILE A 50 6.33 10.86 -4.86
C ILE A 50 5.22 11.86 -4.53
N LYS A 51 3.95 11.51 -4.77
CA LYS A 51 2.80 12.37 -4.44
C LYS A 51 2.70 12.65 -2.96
N VAL A 52 2.91 11.64 -2.10
CA VAL A 52 2.92 11.84 -0.64
C VAL A 52 4.09 12.72 -0.22
N LYS A 53 5.29 12.48 -0.74
CA LYS A 53 6.48 13.31 -0.45
C LYS A 53 6.27 14.78 -0.82
N GLU A 54 5.55 15.05 -1.91
CA GLU A 54 5.28 16.40 -2.42
C GLU A 54 3.99 17.03 -1.87
N GLY A 55 3.27 16.36 -0.96
CA GLY A 55 1.99 16.85 -0.42
C GLY A 55 0.83 16.85 -1.42
N ARG A 56 0.96 16.16 -2.55
CA ARG A 56 -0.07 16.02 -3.60
C ARG A 56 -1.02 14.86 -3.34
N GLU A 57 -1.42 14.65 -2.08
CA GLU A 57 -2.23 13.49 -1.68
C GLU A 57 -3.63 13.45 -2.32
N LYS A 58 -4.15 14.60 -2.76
CA LYS A 58 -5.42 14.71 -3.48
C LYS A 58 -5.36 14.12 -4.89
N GLU A 59 -4.17 13.98 -5.47
CA GLU A 59 -3.93 13.41 -6.80
C GLU A 59 -3.68 11.90 -6.77
N ILE A 60 -3.71 11.29 -5.58
CA ILE A 60 -3.50 9.85 -5.42
C ILE A 60 -4.69 9.08 -6.00
N ILE A 61 -4.42 8.13 -6.90
CA ILE A 61 -5.41 7.16 -7.38
C ILE A 61 -5.63 6.14 -6.25
N ARG A 62 -6.70 6.34 -5.46
CA ARG A 62 -6.93 5.58 -4.23
C ARG A 62 -7.38 4.15 -4.52
N CYS A 63 -6.73 3.17 -3.89
CA CYS A 63 -7.21 1.79 -3.90
C CYS A 63 -8.55 1.70 -3.11
N ILE A 64 -9.59 1.22 -3.78
CA ILE A 64 -10.92 0.98 -3.17
C ILE A 64 -11.06 -0.41 -2.52
N LYS A 65 -9.96 -1.18 -2.45
CA LYS A 65 -9.90 -2.51 -1.81
C LYS A 65 -10.88 -3.55 -2.41
N CYS A 66 -11.28 -3.38 -3.66
CA CYS A 66 -12.25 -4.26 -4.34
C CYS A 66 -11.76 -5.70 -4.55
N ASN A 67 -10.45 -5.94 -4.62
CA ASN A 67 -9.83 -7.25 -4.91
C ASN A 67 -10.19 -7.89 -6.27
N GLU A 68 -11.07 -7.31 -7.07
CA GLU A 68 -11.57 -7.91 -8.33
C GLU A 68 -10.47 -8.24 -9.35
N LYS A 69 -9.66 -7.24 -9.69
CA LYS A 69 -8.69 -7.32 -10.81
C LYS A 69 -7.25 -7.56 -10.38
N CYS A 70 -6.93 -7.27 -9.13
CA CYS A 70 -5.60 -7.54 -8.59
C CYS A 70 -5.55 -8.98 -8.06
N TYR A 71 -6.00 -9.20 -6.83
CA TYR A 71 -6.04 -10.51 -6.22
C TYR A 71 -6.93 -11.49 -7.00
N GLY A 72 -8.08 -11.04 -7.50
CA GLY A 72 -9.02 -11.88 -8.24
C GLY A 72 -8.48 -12.38 -9.59
N ASN A 73 -7.61 -11.61 -10.26
CA ASN A 73 -6.89 -12.12 -11.44
C ASN A 73 -5.76 -13.05 -11.02
N LEU A 74 -5.00 -12.68 -9.97
CA LEU A 74 -3.89 -13.49 -9.47
C LEU A 74 -4.30 -14.93 -9.13
N ILE A 75 -5.43 -15.12 -8.44
CA ILE A 75 -5.92 -16.46 -8.10
C ILE A 75 -6.47 -17.25 -9.29
N LYS A 76 -6.73 -16.59 -10.42
CA LYS A 76 -7.19 -17.20 -11.67
C LYS A 76 -6.05 -17.41 -12.67
N ASP A 77 -4.82 -17.12 -12.26
CA ASP A 77 -3.64 -17.13 -13.14
C ASP A 77 -3.79 -16.21 -14.37
N ILE A 78 -4.54 -15.11 -14.19
CA ILE A 78 -4.69 -14.03 -15.17
C ILE A 78 -3.73 -12.91 -14.76
N PRO A 79 -3.08 -12.21 -15.71
CA PRO A 79 -2.25 -11.05 -15.40
C PRO A 79 -2.97 -10.03 -14.51
N ILE A 80 -2.24 -9.53 -13.50
CA ILE A 80 -2.76 -8.54 -12.55
C ILE A 80 -3.14 -7.25 -13.29
N SER A 81 -4.30 -6.70 -12.96
CA SER A 81 -4.73 -5.36 -13.39
C SER A 81 -5.40 -4.62 -12.23
N CYS A 82 -5.89 -3.39 -12.46
CA CYS A 82 -6.55 -2.59 -11.43
C CYS A 82 -7.88 -2.01 -11.90
N ALA A 83 -8.86 -1.95 -10.99
CA ALA A 83 -10.15 -1.32 -11.25
C ALA A 83 -10.09 0.22 -11.26
N GLN A 84 -9.03 0.81 -10.69
CA GLN A 84 -8.85 2.26 -10.59
C GLN A 84 -7.78 2.79 -11.56
N ASN A 85 -6.85 1.94 -11.98
CA ASN A 85 -5.78 2.30 -12.89
C ASN A 85 -5.74 1.32 -14.07
N ARG A 86 -6.08 1.82 -15.26
CA ARG A 86 -6.15 1.03 -16.49
C ARG A 86 -4.78 0.65 -17.06
N ASN A 87 -3.72 1.32 -16.63
CA ASN A 87 -2.38 1.10 -17.17
C ASN A 87 -1.71 -0.14 -16.56
N VAL A 88 -2.20 -0.64 -15.42
CA VAL A 88 -1.63 -1.82 -14.73
C VAL A 88 -1.72 -3.05 -15.63
N GLY A 89 -0.56 -3.59 -16.01
CA GLY A 89 -0.42 -4.73 -16.91
C GLY A 89 -0.23 -4.35 -18.38
N PHE A 90 -0.08 -3.06 -18.68
CA PHE A 90 0.03 -2.50 -20.04
C PHE A 90 1.05 -1.35 -20.14
N GLU A 91 2.00 -1.26 -19.19
CA GLU A 91 3.05 -0.23 -19.13
C GLU A 91 4.13 -0.36 -20.21
#